data_AF-A0A1F6LT71-F1
#
_entry.id   AF-A0A1F6LT71-F1
#
_cell.length_a   1.000
_cell.length_b   1.000
_cell.length_c   1.000
_cell.angle_alpha   90.00
_cell.angle_beta   90.00
_cell.angle_gamma   90.00
#
_symmetry.space_group_name_H-M   'P 1'
#
loop_
_entity.id
_entity.type
_entity.pdbx_description
1 polymer ?
#
loop_
_entity_poly.entity_id
_entity_poly.type
_entity_poly.pdbx_seq_one_letter_code
_entity_poly.pdbx_strand_id
1 'polypeptide(L)' 'MKKLSNTETREAWRVVRRDFPDDEMMQEIHFVRILHRRQTRRLSQRERIRFYQRAKQGRVQKHSIAGL' A
#
# COMPACT_ATOMS: atom_id res chain seq x y z
N MET A 1 9.89 1.08 5.13
CA MET A 1 9.22 0.74 3.85
C MET A 1 9.71 1.70 2.79
N LYS A 2 10.00 1.25 1.56
CA LYS A 2 10.39 2.16 0.48
C LYS A 2 9.17 3.03 0.13
N LYS A 3 9.27 4.34 0.38
CA LYS A 3 8.23 5.29 -0.01
C LYS A 3 8.31 5.50 -1.52
N LEU A 4 7.16 5.62 -2.18
CA LEU A 4 7.11 6.10 -3.56
C LEU A 4 7.62 7.54 -3.57
N SER A 5 8.32 7.91 -4.63
CA SER A 5 8.57 9.33 -4.92
C SER A 5 7.26 10.07 -5.17
N ASN A 6 7.31 11.40 -5.08
CA ASN A 6 6.15 12.24 -5.36
C ASN A 6 5.66 12.08 -6.81
N THR A 7 6.58 11.86 -7.75
CA THR A 7 6.28 11.59 -9.16
C THR A 7 5.55 10.27 -9.33
N GLU A 8 6.08 9.20 -8.73
CA GLU A 8 5.48 7.87 -8.79
C GLU A 8 4.08 7.85 -8.16
N THR A 9 3.89 8.59 -7.06
CA THR A 9 2.60 8.73 -6.38
C THR A 9 1.58 9.44 -7.27
N ARG A 10 1.96 10.57 -7.87
CA ARG A 10 1.09 11.31 -8.81
C ARG A 10 0.70 10.48 -10.02
N GLU A 11 1.64 9.74 -10.58
CA GLU A 11 1.35 8.86 -11.71
C GLU A 11 0.38 7.74 -11.33
N ALA A 12 0.57 7.11 -10.17
CA ALA A 12 -0.35 6.07 -9.70
C ALA A 12 -1.77 6.62 -9.55
N TRP A 13 -1.94 7.79 -8.93
CA TRP A 13 -3.24 8.44 -8.80
C TRP A 13 -3.87 8.82 -10.14
N ARG A 14 -3.08 9.29 -11.11
CA ARG A 14 -3.56 9.60 -12.45
C ARG A 14 -4.13 8.37 -13.17
N VAL A 15 -3.45 7.23 -13.07
CA VAL A 15 -3.95 5.97 -13.65
C VAL A 15 -5.25 5.54 -12.96
N VAL A 16 -5.26 5.57 -11.64
CA VAL A 16 -6.40 5.16 -10.84
C VAL A 16 -7.66 6.00 -11.11
N ARG A 17 -7.53 7.33 -11.16
CA ARG A 17 -8.65 8.24 -11.47
C ARG A 17 -9.14 8.12 -12.90
N ARG A 18 -8.28 7.74 -13.85
CA ARG A 18 -8.70 7.45 -15.22
C ARG A 18 -9.51 6.15 -15.27
N ASP A 19 -9.09 5.13 -14.54
CA ASP A 19 -9.71 3.80 -14.57
C ASP A 19 -10.99 3.73 -13.72
N PHE A 20 -11.11 4.57 -12.68
CA PHE A 20 -12.26 4.65 -11.76
C PHE A 20 -12.64 6.12 -11.48
N PRO A 21 -13.16 6.89 -12.44
CA PRO A 21 -13.37 8.33 -12.27
C PRO A 21 -14.32 8.70 -11.13
N ASP A 22 -15.39 7.92 -10.94
CA ASP A 22 -16.48 8.25 -10.01
C ASP A 22 -16.62 7.28 -8.82
N ASP A 23 -15.71 6.30 -8.71
CA ASP A 23 -15.74 5.29 -7.64
C ASP A 23 -14.54 5.47 -6.71
N GLU A 24 -14.70 6.35 -5.71
CA GLU A 24 -13.65 6.68 -4.74
C GLU A 24 -13.13 5.45 -3.98
N MET A 25 -14.02 4.51 -3.64
CA MET A 25 -13.63 3.27 -2.96
C MET A 25 -12.71 2.44 -3.85
N MET A 26 -13.07 2.25 -5.12
CA MET A 26 -12.23 1.53 -6.07
C MET A 26 -10.93 2.27 -6.35
N GLN A 27 -10.94 3.61 -6.34
CA GLN A 27 -9.73 4.40 -6.46
C GLN A 27 -8.75 4.09 -5.32
N GLU A 28 -9.21 4.14 -4.08
CA GLU A 28 -8.37 3.86 -2.91
C GLU A 28 -7.81 2.42 -2.92
N ILE A 29 -8.66 1.44 -3.21
CA ILE A 29 -8.27 0.03 -3.30
C ILE A 29 -7.18 -0.15 -4.36
N HIS A 30 -7.37 0.41 -5.55
CA HIS A 30 -6.39 0.27 -6.63
C HIS A 30 -5.09 1.02 -6.35
N PHE A 31 -5.17 2.20 -5.74
CA PHE A 31 -3.98 2.95 -5.35
C PHE A 31 -3.14 2.15 -4.34
N VAL A 32 -3.77 1.59 -3.30
CA VAL A 32 -3.10 0.73 -2.31
C VAL A 32 -2.49 -0.51 -2.97
N ARG A 33 -3.18 -1.13 -3.93
CA ARG A 33 -2.67 -2.27 -4.69
C ARG A 33 -1.43 -1.91 -5.52
N ILE A 34 -1.42 -0.76 -6.19
CA ILE A 34 -0.27 -0.26 -6.96
C ILE A 34 0.91 0.01 -6.04
N LEU A 35 0.67 0.66 -4.89
CA LEU A 35 1.67 0.92 -3.87
C LEU A 35 2.34 -0.39 -3.42
N HIS A 36 1.54 -1.39 -3.02
CA HIS A 36 2.05 -2.69 -2.59
C HIS A 36 2.84 -3.40 -3.69
N ARG A 37 2.33 -3.40 -4.93
CA ARG A 37 3.04 -4.03 -6.07
C ARG A 37 4.40 -3.38 -6.29
N ARG A 38 4.48 -2.04 -6.28
CA ARG A 38 5.75 -1.31 -6.47
C ARG A 38 6.74 -1.57 -5.32
N GLN A 39 6.26 -1.60 -4.08
CA GLN A 39 7.08 -1.88 -2.91
C GLN A 39 7.62 -3.31 -2.86
N THR A 40 6.87 -4.27 -3.43
CA THR A 40 7.21 -5.70 -3.36
C THR A 40 7.83 -6.26 -4.64
N ARG A 41 7.86 -5.49 -5.75
CA ARG A 41 8.28 -5.98 -7.08
C ARG A 41 9.68 -6.57 -7.12
N ARG A 42 10.60 -6.08 -6.28
CA ARG A 42 12.00 -6.53 -6.22
C ARG A 42 12.28 -7.49 -5.07
N LEU A 43 11.26 -7.85 -4.30
CA LEU A 43 11.39 -8.74 -3.16
C LEU A 43 11.25 -10.19 -3.62
N SER A 44 12.11 -11.06 -3.14
CA SER A 44 11.91 -12.52 -3.21
C SER A 44 10.63 -12.92 -2.47
N GLN A 45 10.14 -14.13 -2.72
CA GLN A 45 8.95 -14.66 -2.04
C GLN A 45 9.09 -14.62 -0.50
N ARG A 46 10.26 -14.99 0.04
CA ARG A 46 10.54 -14.93 1.49
C ARG A 46 10.50 -13.50 2.03
N GLU A 47 11.01 -12.53 1.27
CA GLU A 47 10.96 -11.12 1.66
C GLU A 47 9.56 -10.53 1.57
N ARG A 48 8.74 -10.97 0.60
CA ARG A 48 7.31 -10.62 0.51
C ARG A 48 6.54 -11.12 1.71
N ILE A 49 6.74 -12.38 2.12
CA ILE A 49 6.11 -12.95 3.32
C ILE A 49 6.47 -12.11 4.56
N ARG A 50 7.77 -11.83 4.76
CA ARG A 50 8.24 -10.97 5.87
C ARG A 50 7.71 -9.53 5.79
N PHE A 51 7.46 -9.01 4.60
CA PHE A 51 6.87 -7.69 4.40
C PHE A 51 5.41 -7.65 4.90
N TYR A 52 4.58 -8.62 4.48
CA TYR A 52 3.18 -8.67 4.89
C TYR A 52 2.99 -9.04 6.37
N GLN A 53 3.84 -9.91 6.92
CA GLN A 53 3.83 -10.23 8.36
C GLN A 53 4.09 -8.98 9.22
N ARG A 54 5.08 -8.15 8.85
CA ARG A 54 5.36 -6.89 9.55
C ARG A 54 4.21 -5.89 9.44
N ALA A 55 3.57 -5.79 8.29
CA ALA A 55 2.40 -4.93 8.10
C ALA A 55 1.22 -5.38 8.99
N LYS A 56 1.04 -6.70 9.20
CA LYS A 56 0.04 -7.24 10.13
C LYS A 56 0.38 -6.91 11.59
N GLN A 57 1.64 -7.10 12.01
CA GLN A 57 2.09 -6.86 13.39
C GLN A 57 2.05 -5.36 13.79
N GLY A 58 2.41 -4.45 12.88
CA GLY A 58 2.34 -3.01 13.12
C GLY A 58 0.91 -2.46 13.27
N ARG A 59 -0.11 -3.17 12.76
CA ARG A 59 -1.52 -2.86 13.01
C ARG A 59 -1.98 -3.37 14.38
N VAL A 60 -1.50 -4.54 14.81
CA VAL A 60 -1.83 -5.11 16.13
C VAL A 60 -1.30 -4.21 17.25
N GLN A 61 -0.04 -3.74 17.18
CA GLN A 61 0.53 -2.87 18.22
C GLN A 61 -0.19 -1.51 18.37
N LYS A 62 -0.73 -0.95 17.29
CA LYS A 62 -1.48 0.32 17.37
C LYS A 62 -2.83 0.19 18.09
N HIS A 63 -3.44 -0.99 18.07
CA HIS A 63 -4.68 -1.25 18.81
C HIS A 63 -4.46 -1.66 20.27
N SER A 64 -3.23 -2.02 20.65
CA SER A 64 -2.87 -2.38 22.03
C SER A 64 -2.52 -1.19 22.93
N ILE A 65 -2.29 0.01 22.37
CA ILE A 65 -1.88 1.21 23.13
C ILE A 65 -3.07 2.15 23.41
N ALA A 66 -4.26 1.90 22.83
CA ALA A 66 -5.46 2.71 23.04
C ALA A 66 -6.36 2.20 24.20
N GLY A 67 -5.79 1.40 25.11
CA GLY A 67 -6.52 0.79 26.22
C GLY A 67 -5.64 0.62 27.45
N LEU A 68 -5.10 1.74 27.95
CA LEU A 68 -4.68 1.94 29.33
C LEU A 68 -5.01 3.38 29.73
#